data_AF-A0A519C877-F1
#
_entry.id   AF-A0A519C877-F1
#
_cell.length_a   1.000
_cell.length_b   1.000
_cell.length_c   1.000
_cell.angle_alpha   90.00
_cell.angle_beta   90.00
_cell.angle_gamma   90.00
#
_symmetry.space_group_name_H-M   'P 1'
#
loop_
_entity.id
_entity.type
_entity.pdbx_description
1 polymer ?
#
loop_
_entity_poly.entity_id
_entity_poly.type
_entity_poly.pdbx_seq_one_letter_code
_entity_poly.pdbx_strand_id
1 'polypeptide(L)'
;MEFNQYKANAMKKLNYAKSEGLVDEGVIEVLSAFNSHPDIFTTSSCAGRLQLIVLPDIGRKDSVELRKTWHRPVEFKEVKEALDNLDIPANSIVIFQGQSPIFHIACRTMELAQKFRGIVHSQGWKYSSLITGNEDKWVVEILSANRIDNLLYREGVIDSPDDV
;
A
#
# COMPACT_ATOMS: atom_id res chain seq x y z
N MET A 1 -26.96 3.46 4.62
CA MET A 1 -26.92 4.45 3.50
C MET A 1 -26.83 3.63 2.22
N GLU A 2 -27.61 3.90 1.18
CA GLU A 2 -27.65 3.00 0.02
C GLU A 2 -26.26 2.86 -0.65
N PHE A 3 -25.89 1.65 -1.09
CA PHE A 3 -24.60 1.35 -1.70
C PHE A 3 -24.22 2.33 -2.83
N ASN A 4 -25.20 2.73 -3.64
CA ASN A 4 -25.02 3.68 -4.74
C ASN A 4 -24.54 5.06 -4.24
N GLN A 5 -25.00 5.50 -3.07
CA GLN A 5 -24.54 6.74 -2.45
C GLN A 5 -23.09 6.63 -1.96
N TYR A 6 -22.71 5.49 -1.37
CA TYR A 6 -21.31 5.24 -1.01
C TYR A 6 -20.40 5.25 -2.23
N LYS A 7 -20.81 4.58 -3.31
CA LYS A 7 -20.08 4.57 -4.57
C LYS A 7 -19.94 5.97 -5.15
N ALA A 8 -21.03 6.74 -5.23
CA ALA A 8 -20.99 8.12 -5.72
C ALA A 8 -20.01 9.00 -4.91
N ASN A 9 -20.01 8.85 -3.57
CA ASN A 9 -19.09 9.57 -2.71
C ASN A 9 -17.63 9.14 -2.90
N ALA A 10 -17.36 7.84 -3.07
CA ALA A 10 -16.03 7.33 -3.38
C ALA A 10 -15.52 7.83 -4.74
N MET A 11 -16.38 7.87 -5.76
CA MET A 11 -16.03 8.40 -7.09
C MET A 11 -15.72 9.90 -7.04
N LYS A 12 -16.46 10.69 -6.27
CA LYS A 12 -16.13 12.12 -6.06
C LYS A 12 -14.75 12.29 -5.45
N LYS A 13 -14.40 11.49 -4.42
CA LYS A 13 -13.07 11.51 -3.80
C LYS A 13 -11.98 11.09 -4.77
N LEU A 14 -12.21 10.03 -5.55
CA LEU A 14 -11.25 9.57 -6.55
C LEU A 14 -11.02 10.62 -7.65
N ASN A 15 -12.08 11.26 -8.14
CA ASN A 15 -11.97 12.31 -9.16
C ASN A 15 -11.19 13.53 -8.65
N TYR A 16 -11.43 13.93 -7.40
CA TYR A 16 -10.63 14.98 -6.76
C TYR A 16 -9.16 14.55 -6.62
N ALA A 17 -8.89 13.34 -6.12
CA ALA A 17 -7.51 12.85 -6.00
C ALA A 17 -6.79 12.81 -7.37
N LYS A 18 -7.50 12.48 -8.45
CA LYS A 18 -6.97 12.54 -9.82
C LYS A 18 -6.67 13.97 -10.27
N SER A 19 -7.56 14.94 -9.99
CA SER A 19 -7.33 16.34 -10.38
C SER A 19 -6.14 16.97 -9.66
N GLU A 20 -5.90 16.55 -8.42
CA GLU A 20 -4.77 17.01 -7.60
C GLU A 20 -3.47 16.22 -7.82
N GLY A 21 -3.45 15.23 -8.72
CA GLY A 21 -2.26 14.41 -8.97
C GLY A 21 -1.85 13.52 -7.78
N LEU A 22 -2.80 13.19 -6.90
CA LEU A 22 -2.57 12.39 -5.68
C LEU A 22 -2.71 10.88 -5.92
N VAL A 23 -3.05 10.46 -7.14
CA VAL A 23 -3.21 9.05 -7.52
C VAL A 23 -2.02 8.64 -8.37
N ASP A 24 -1.36 7.56 -7.97
CA ASP A 24 -0.29 6.95 -8.76
C ASP A 24 -0.79 6.63 -10.18
N GLU A 25 -0.16 7.19 -11.22
CA GLU A 25 -0.63 7.08 -12.60
C GLU A 25 -0.82 5.62 -13.05
N GLY A 26 0.12 4.75 -12.66
CA GLY A 26 0.14 3.34 -13.03
C GLY A 26 -1.06 2.52 -12.53
N VAL A 27 -1.88 3.04 -11.61
CA VAL A 27 -3.09 2.34 -11.14
C VAL A 27 -4.39 2.96 -11.64
N ILE A 28 -4.35 4.10 -12.34
CA ILE A 28 -5.57 4.82 -12.76
C ILE A 28 -6.48 3.93 -13.60
N GLU A 29 -5.92 3.16 -14.54
CA GLU A 29 -6.68 2.25 -15.39
C GLU A 29 -7.33 1.12 -14.59
N VAL A 30 -6.58 0.51 -13.66
CA VAL A 30 -7.07 -0.54 -12.75
C VAL A 30 -8.22 -0.03 -11.89
N LEU A 31 -8.08 1.17 -11.31
CA LEU A 31 -9.15 1.79 -10.53
C LEU A 31 -10.38 2.06 -11.40
N SER A 32 -10.18 2.50 -12.64
CA SER A 32 -11.29 2.80 -13.55
C SER A 32 -12.02 1.52 -13.97
N ALA A 33 -11.29 0.43 -14.20
CA ALA A 33 -11.85 -0.89 -14.49
C ALA A 33 -12.68 -1.45 -13.33
N PHE A 34 -12.21 -1.35 -12.08
CA PHE A 34 -13.02 -1.76 -10.93
C PHE A 34 -14.28 -0.89 -10.79
N ASN A 35 -14.14 0.42 -10.90
CA ASN A 35 -15.26 1.33 -10.66
C ASN A 35 -16.33 1.33 -11.78
N SER A 36 -16.04 0.80 -12.96
CA SER A 36 -17.03 0.64 -14.03
C SER A 36 -18.12 -0.38 -13.67
N HIS A 37 -17.82 -1.37 -12.82
CA HIS A 37 -18.78 -2.39 -12.42
C HIS A 37 -19.78 -1.86 -11.38
N PRO A 38 -21.10 -1.96 -11.60
CA PRO A 38 -22.12 -1.27 -10.78
C PRO A 38 -22.07 -1.64 -9.29
N ASP A 39 -21.71 -2.88 -8.96
CA ASP A 39 -21.80 -3.42 -7.60
C ASP A 39 -20.47 -3.48 -6.84
N ILE A 40 -19.41 -2.88 -7.38
CA ILE A 40 -18.16 -2.67 -6.66
C ILE A 40 -17.65 -1.24 -6.84
N PHE A 41 -16.81 -0.78 -5.92
CA PHE A 41 -16.06 0.47 -6.04
C PHE A 41 -14.80 0.48 -5.18
N THR A 42 -13.81 1.28 -5.57
CA THR A 42 -12.56 1.46 -4.83
C THR A 42 -12.74 2.48 -3.70
N THR A 43 -12.20 2.23 -2.51
CA THR A 43 -12.22 3.21 -1.40
C THR A 43 -10.87 3.85 -1.15
N SER A 44 -9.81 3.05 -1.14
CA SER A 44 -8.41 3.49 -1.07
C SER A 44 -7.51 2.51 -1.82
N SER A 45 -6.40 3.03 -2.32
CA SER A 45 -5.46 2.25 -3.13
C SER A 45 -4.05 2.83 -3.04
N CYS A 46 -3.05 1.98 -3.23
CA CYS A 46 -1.64 2.34 -3.37
C CYS A 46 -1.02 1.48 -4.47
N ALA A 47 -0.19 2.05 -5.35
CA ALA A 47 0.49 1.31 -6.42
C ALA A 47 1.65 0.44 -5.93
N GLY A 48 1.82 0.32 -4.63
CA GLY A 48 3.02 -0.24 -4.02
C GLY A 48 4.06 0.85 -3.81
N ARG A 49 5.06 0.53 -2.98
CA ARG A 49 6.10 1.48 -2.63
C ARG A 49 7.36 0.80 -2.18
N LEU A 50 8.48 1.46 -2.43
CA LEU A 50 9.73 1.25 -1.73
C LEU A 50 9.85 2.35 -0.69
N GLN A 51 10.42 2.05 0.48
CA GLN A 51 10.60 3.03 1.52
C GLN A 51 11.79 2.70 2.41
N LEU A 52 12.50 3.72 2.86
CA LEU A 52 13.39 3.64 4.01
C LEU A 52 12.59 4.08 5.23
N ILE A 53 12.56 3.24 6.25
CA ILE A 53 11.95 3.56 7.55
C ILE A 53 12.99 3.47 8.64
N VAL A 54 12.96 4.45 9.55
CA VAL A 54 13.77 4.48 10.76
C VAL A 54 12.85 4.26 11.96
N LEU A 55 13.21 3.28 12.77
CA LEU A 55 12.43 2.83 13.93
C LEU A 55 13.36 2.76 15.16
N PRO A 56 12.89 3.07 16.37
CA PRO A 56 13.65 2.80 17.60
C PRO A 56 13.64 1.31 17.96
N ASP A 57 12.64 0.55 17.50
CA ASP A 57 12.57 -0.90 17.69
C ASP A 57 11.66 -1.60 16.65
N ILE A 58 11.81 -2.92 16.51
CA ILE A 58 11.03 -3.74 15.58
C ILE A 58 9.63 -4.01 16.16
N GLY A 59 8.61 -3.92 15.30
CA GLY A 59 7.25 -4.39 15.64
C GLY A 59 6.30 -3.31 16.14
N ARG A 60 6.75 -2.07 16.31
CA ARG A 60 5.91 -0.91 16.59
C ARG A 60 5.82 -0.01 15.34
N LYS A 61 4.60 0.20 14.83
CA LYS A 61 4.36 1.03 13.62
C LYS A 61 4.18 2.50 13.94
N ASP A 62 3.76 2.78 15.17
CA ASP A 62 3.62 4.09 15.80
C ASP A 62 4.96 4.72 16.19
N SER A 63 6.05 3.97 16.08
CA SER A 63 7.40 4.41 16.38
C SER A 63 8.22 4.74 15.12
N VAL A 64 7.59 5.00 13.97
CA VAL A 64 8.36 5.46 12.79
C VAL A 64 8.82 6.88 13.06
N GLU A 65 10.14 7.05 13.24
CA GLU A 65 10.77 8.35 13.49
C GLU A 65 10.99 9.08 12.17
N LEU A 66 11.49 8.38 11.16
CA LEU A 66 11.74 8.93 9.82
C LEU A 66 11.26 7.98 8.73
N ARG A 67 10.82 8.57 7.61
CA ARG A 67 10.37 7.83 6.43
C ARG A 67 10.72 8.56 5.15
N LYS A 68 11.36 7.85 4.23
CA LYS A 68 11.46 8.22 2.81
C LYS A 68 10.70 7.20 1.97
N THR A 69 9.85 7.65 1.05
CA THR A 69 8.98 6.76 0.25
C THR A 69 9.15 7.07 -1.24
N TRP A 70 9.14 6.01 -2.05
CA TRP A 70 9.12 6.05 -3.51
C TRP A 70 7.99 5.19 -4.05
N HIS A 71 7.23 5.74 -5.00
CA HIS A 71 6.13 5.07 -5.70
C HIS A 71 6.56 4.54 -7.07
N ARG A 72 7.86 4.30 -7.24
CA ARG A 72 8.50 3.83 -8.48
C ARG A 72 9.70 2.95 -8.15
N PRO A 73 10.23 2.19 -9.13
CA PRO A 73 11.57 1.62 -9.02
C PRO A 73 12.60 2.70 -8.67
N VAL A 74 13.59 2.31 -7.89
CA VAL A 74 14.70 3.16 -7.43
C VAL A 74 16.02 2.50 -7.80
N GLU A 75 17.01 3.31 -8.13
CA GLU A 75 18.37 2.86 -8.34
C GLU A 75 19.11 2.76 -7.00
N PHE A 76 20.12 1.89 -6.93
CA PHE A 76 20.94 1.72 -5.73
C PHE A 76 21.47 3.06 -5.18
N LYS A 77 22.02 3.88 -6.08
CA LYS A 77 22.57 5.20 -5.74
C LYS A 77 21.56 6.12 -5.08
N GLU A 78 20.30 6.12 -5.53
CA GLU A 78 19.25 6.96 -4.94
C GLU A 78 18.91 6.51 -3.51
N VAL A 79 18.88 5.20 -3.28
CA VAL A 79 18.63 4.66 -1.92
C VAL A 79 19.82 4.96 -1.00
N LYS A 80 21.04 4.82 -1.51
CA LYS A 80 22.27 5.13 -0.77
C LYS A 80 22.36 6.60 -0.40
N GLU A 81 22.15 7.51 -1.35
CA GLU A 81 22.09 8.95 -1.08
C GLU A 81 20.99 9.30 -0.07
N ALA A 82 19.82 8.65 -0.15
CA ALA A 82 18.77 8.87 0.84
C ALA A 82 19.17 8.35 2.23
N LEU A 83 19.90 7.24 2.31
CA LEU A 83 20.40 6.69 3.56
C LEU A 83 21.45 7.60 4.20
N ASP A 84 22.43 8.07 3.42
CA ASP A 84 23.55 8.88 3.92
C ASP A 84 23.09 10.28 4.38
N ASN A 85 21.96 10.77 3.85
CA ASN A 85 21.38 12.06 4.23
C ASN A 85 20.30 11.95 5.34
N LEU A 86 19.98 10.75 5.83
CA LEU A 86 19.05 10.58 6.94
C LEU A 86 19.77 10.86 8.27
N ASP A 87 19.20 11.78 9.06
CA ASP A 87 19.64 12.03 10.44
C ASP A 87 19.11 10.91 11.35
N ILE A 88 19.78 9.76 11.32
CA ILE A 88 19.35 8.54 12.03
C ILE A 88 19.59 8.71 13.53
N PRO A 89 18.55 8.69 14.38
CA PRO A 89 18.73 8.80 15.82
C PRO A 89 19.53 7.61 16.40
N ALA A 90 20.24 7.84 17.51
CA ALA A 90 20.98 6.78 18.20
C ALA A 90 20.06 5.60 18.59
N ASN A 91 20.58 4.37 18.56
CA ASN A 91 19.82 3.14 18.79
C ASN A 91 18.67 2.86 17.80
N SER A 92 18.67 3.50 16.63
CA SER A 92 17.66 3.23 15.60
C SER A 92 17.97 1.99 14.77
N ILE A 93 16.92 1.54 14.10
CA ILE A 93 16.88 0.46 13.13
C ILE A 93 16.44 1.05 11.81
N VAL A 94 17.23 0.84 10.75
CA VAL A 94 16.86 1.25 9.40
C VAL A 94 16.43 0.03 8.60
N ILE A 95 15.23 0.07 8.05
CA ILE A 95 14.69 -0.99 7.20
C ILE A 95 14.40 -0.42 5.82
N PHE A 96 14.93 -1.08 4.79
CA PHE A 96 14.47 -0.89 3.42
C PHE A 96 13.30 -1.84 3.16
N GLN A 97 12.14 -1.25 2.97
CA GLN A 97 10.89 -1.98 2.86
C GLN A 97 10.28 -1.80 1.47
N GLY A 98 9.91 -2.92 0.86
CA GLY A 98 9.08 -2.96 -0.34
C GLY A 98 7.70 -3.50 -0.01
N GLN A 99 6.65 -2.80 -0.45
CA GLN A 99 5.27 -3.24 -0.29
C GLN A 99 4.57 -3.32 -1.64
N SER A 100 3.87 -4.45 -1.85
CA SER A 100 2.94 -4.68 -2.95
C SER A 100 1.94 -3.52 -3.13
N PRO A 101 1.38 -3.36 -4.35
CA PRO A 101 0.12 -2.66 -4.53
C PRO A 101 -0.96 -3.18 -3.56
N ILE A 102 -1.82 -2.27 -3.11
CA ILE A 102 -2.94 -2.55 -2.21
C ILE A 102 -4.18 -1.87 -2.77
N PHE A 103 -5.28 -2.61 -2.86
CA PHE A 103 -6.58 -2.04 -3.25
C PHE A 103 -7.65 -2.46 -2.26
N HIS A 104 -8.44 -1.50 -1.81
CA HIS A 104 -9.65 -1.76 -1.04
C HIS A 104 -10.88 -1.59 -1.94
N ILE A 105 -11.59 -2.70 -2.14
CA ILE A 105 -12.75 -2.78 -3.02
C ILE A 105 -13.99 -3.08 -2.18
N ALA A 106 -14.88 -2.10 -2.09
CA ALA A 106 -16.19 -2.30 -1.49
C ALA A 106 -17.12 -3.00 -2.49
N CYS A 107 -17.76 -4.06 -2.05
CA CYS A 107 -18.70 -4.89 -2.78
C CYS A 107 -20.10 -4.76 -2.17
N ARG A 108 -21.14 -4.80 -3.01
CA ARG A 108 -22.53 -4.63 -2.57
C ARG A 108 -22.99 -5.70 -1.59
N THR A 109 -22.60 -6.96 -1.82
CA THR A 109 -23.02 -8.10 -0.99
C THR A 109 -21.84 -8.96 -0.57
N MET A 110 -22.03 -9.79 0.46
CA MET A 110 -21.01 -10.71 0.94
C MET A 110 -20.69 -11.77 -0.11
N GLU A 111 -21.69 -12.27 -0.82
CA GLU A 111 -21.54 -13.30 -1.86
C GLU A 111 -20.68 -12.76 -3.01
N LEU A 112 -20.91 -11.50 -3.41
CA LEU A 112 -20.09 -10.83 -4.41
C LEU A 112 -18.66 -10.64 -3.90
N ALA A 113 -18.48 -10.22 -2.64
CA ALA A 113 -17.15 -10.06 -2.04
C ALA A 113 -16.35 -11.37 -2.01
N GLN A 114 -17.00 -12.48 -1.62
CA GLN A 114 -16.39 -13.82 -1.59
C GLN A 114 -15.99 -14.28 -3.00
N LYS A 115 -16.89 -14.13 -3.98
CA LYS A 115 -16.62 -14.47 -5.38
C LYS A 115 -15.48 -13.63 -5.95
N PHE A 116 -15.53 -12.31 -5.72
CA PHE A 116 -14.53 -11.37 -6.19
C PHE A 116 -13.15 -11.68 -5.60
N ARG A 117 -13.07 -11.93 -4.29
CA ARG A 117 -11.83 -12.36 -3.63
C ARG A 117 -11.29 -13.66 -4.24
N GLY A 118 -12.15 -14.64 -4.52
CA GLY A 118 -11.77 -15.88 -5.19
C GLY A 118 -11.12 -15.65 -6.57
N ILE A 119 -11.73 -14.78 -7.38
CA ILE A 119 -11.19 -14.38 -8.69
C ILE A 119 -9.81 -13.73 -8.51
N VAL A 120 -9.71 -12.71 -7.67
CA VAL A 120 -8.46 -12.00 -7.41
C VAL A 120 -7.35 -12.94 -6.91
N HIS A 121 -7.67 -13.86 -6.00
CA HIS A 121 -6.74 -14.86 -5.48
C HIS A 121 -6.24 -15.82 -6.59
N SER A 122 -7.11 -16.20 -7.54
CA SER A 122 -6.73 -17.05 -8.68
C SER A 122 -5.69 -16.37 -9.59
N GLN A 123 -5.68 -15.03 -9.63
CA GLN A 123 -4.75 -14.22 -10.43
C GLN A 123 -3.42 -13.92 -9.73
N GLY A 124 -3.13 -14.55 -8.58
CA GLY A 124 -1.84 -14.41 -7.90
C GLY A 124 -1.82 -13.46 -6.70
N TRP A 125 -2.93 -12.77 -6.41
CA TRP A 125 -3.06 -11.90 -5.24
C TRP A 125 -3.40 -12.73 -3.97
N LYS A 126 -2.45 -13.59 -3.56
CA LYS A 126 -2.67 -14.66 -2.57
C LYS A 126 -3.02 -14.16 -1.17
N TYR A 127 -2.65 -12.93 -0.83
CA TYR A 127 -2.92 -12.33 0.49
C TYR A 127 -4.24 -11.56 0.53
N SER A 128 -5.05 -11.63 -0.54
CA SER A 128 -6.34 -10.93 -0.59
C SER A 128 -7.34 -11.51 0.40
N SER A 129 -8.03 -10.64 1.12
CA SER A 129 -8.89 -11.00 2.24
C SER A 129 -10.15 -10.14 2.31
N LEU A 130 -11.16 -10.61 3.03
CA LEU A 130 -12.30 -9.79 3.41
C LEU A 130 -11.96 -9.12 4.75
N ILE A 131 -11.82 -7.80 4.76
CA ILE A 131 -11.26 -7.07 5.92
C ILE A 131 -12.34 -6.46 6.83
N THR A 132 -13.46 -6.02 6.26
CA THR A 132 -14.58 -5.45 7.00
C THR A 132 -15.87 -5.63 6.20
N GLY A 133 -17.00 -5.63 6.88
CA GLY A 133 -18.29 -5.70 6.22
C GLY A 133 -19.43 -5.37 7.16
N ASN A 134 -20.49 -4.85 6.58
CA ASN A 134 -21.76 -4.57 7.24
C ASN A 134 -22.91 -4.71 6.22
N GLU A 135 -24.12 -4.39 6.65
CA GLU A 135 -25.32 -4.45 5.79
C GLU A 135 -25.25 -3.51 4.58
N ASP A 136 -24.43 -2.45 4.63
CA ASP A 136 -24.31 -1.49 3.53
C ASP A 136 -23.28 -1.92 2.47
N LYS A 137 -22.17 -2.58 2.86
CA LYS A 137 -21.09 -3.02 1.96
C LYS A 137 -20.09 -3.97 2.63
N TRP A 138 -19.36 -4.72 1.80
CA TRP A 138 -18.33 -5.67 2.19
C TRP A 138 -17.01 -5.33 1.50
N VAL A 139 -15.92 -5.15 2.25
CA VAL A 139 -14.65 -4.67 1.70
C VAL A 139 -13.65 -5.81 1.55
N VAL A 140 -13.23 -6.03 0.31
CA VAL A 140 -12.14 -6.93 -0.06
C VAL A 140 -10.85 -6.11 -0.16
N GLU A 141 -9.82 -6.54 0.56
CA GLU A 141 -8.44 -6.07 0.37
C GLU A 141 -7.76 -6.97 -0.65
N ILE A 142 -7.17 -6.35 -1.68
CA ILE A 142 -6.35 -7.01 -2.70
C ILE A 142 -4.88 -6.76 -2.35
N LEU A 143 -4.15 -7.85 -2.09
CA LEU A 143 -2.74 -7.79 -1.68
C LEU A 143 -1.95 -8.98 -2.25
N SER A 144 -0.72 -8.70 -2.71
CA SER A 144 0.23 -9.74 -3.15
C SER A 144 1.11 -10.19 -1.99
N ALA A 145 1.71 -11.38 -2.15
CA ALA A 145 2.75 -11.88 -1.24
C ALA A 145 4.06 -11.06 -1.33
N ASN A 146 4.20 -10.23 -2.36
CA ASN A 146 5.42 -9.46 -2.63
C ASN A 146 5.63 -8.39 -1.55
N ARG A 147 6.53 -8.71 -0.62
CA ARG A 147 6.97 -7.82 0.44
C ARG A 147 8.44 -8.06 0.74
N ILE A 148 9.16 -6.97 0.98
CA ILE A 148 10.55 -6.97 1.40
C ILE A 148 10.60 -6.17 2.69
N ASP A 149 11.24 -6.70 3.73
CA ASP A 149 11.62 -5.95 4.92
C ASP A 149 13.09 -6.29 5.20
N ASN A 150 14.01 -5.54 4.60
CA ASN A 150 15.45 -5.76 4.72
C ASN A 150 16.02 -4.83 5.79
N LEU A 151 16.61 -5.41 6.83
CA LEU A 151 17.39 -4.66 7.82
C LEU A 151 18.67 -4.16 7.16
N LEU A 152 18.86 -2.83 7.13
CA LEU A 152 20.05 -2.19 6.56
C LEU A 152 21.06 -1.76 7.62
N TYR A 153 20.58 -1.26 8.76
CA TYR A 153 21.44 -0.74 9.82
C TYR A 153 20.79 -0.95 11.18
N ARG A 154 21.61 -1.33 12.16
CA ARG A 154 21.29 -1.28 13.59
C ARG A 154 22.58 -1.15 14.36
N GLU A 155 22.71 -0.07 15.11
CA GLU A 155 23.91 0.21 15.92
C GLU A 155 24.33 -1.01 16.77
N GLY A 156 25.59 -1.41 16.65
CA GLY A 156 26.16 -2.55 17.38
C GLY A 156 25.71 -3.94 16.90
N VAL A 157 24.90 -4.02 15.83
CA VAL A 157 24.42 -5.30 15.27
C VAL A 157 24.75 -5.43 13.78
N ILE A 158 24.43 -4.41 12.98
CA ILE A 158 24.71 -4.35 11.54
C ILE A 158 25.15 -2.93 11.20
N ASP A 159 26.37 -2.80 10.66
CA ASP A 159 26.92 -1.54 10.18
C ASP A 159 26.17 -1.05 8.93
N SER A 160 26.23 0.25 8.67
CA SER A 160 25.63 0.83 7.46
C SER A 160 26.26 0.22 6.21
N PRO A 161 25.51 0.01 5.11
CA PRO A 161 26.07 -0.49 3.87
C PRO A 161 27.17 0.44 3.32
N ASP A 162 28.35 -0.14 3.05
CA ASP A 162 29.51 0.51 2.42
C ASP A 162 29.49 0.33 0.88
N ASP A 163 30.30 1.10 0.16
CA ASP A 163 30.33 1.19 -1.32
C ASP A 163 31.00 -0.01 -2.04
N VAL A 164 31.18 -1.17 -1.39
CA VAL A 164 31.97 -2.31 -1.92
C VAL A 164 31.19 -3.18 -2.89
#